data_AF-A0ABD5LPD2-F1
#
_entry.id   AF-A0ABD5LPD2-F1
#
_cell.length_a   1.000
_cell.length_b   1.000
_cell.length_c   1.000
_cell.angle_alpha   90.00
_cell.angle_beta   90.00
_cell.angle_gamma   90.00
#
_symmetry.space_group_name_H-M   'P 1'
#
loop_
_entity.id
_entity.type
_entity.pdbx_description
1 polymer ?
#
loop_
_entity_poly.entity_id
_entity_poly.type
_entity_poly.pdbx_seq_one_letter_code
_entity_poly.pdbx_strand_id
1 'polypeptide(L)'
;MVNATLPANAEGMPESFISRMTRLYIELDTIGSRVGNMPDDAMDHITEAASIVRRAVINAPVKSEGDVACKLRFAAMLVEDPHGIICDEEEAAVNAVRDLIDLREEQWAEWRREARS
;
A
#
# COMPACT_ATOMS: atom_id res chain seq x y z
N MET A 1 21.81 18.53 -15.71
CA MET A 1 21.15 18.87 -14.43
C MET A 1 19.85 18.11 -14.33
N VAL A 2 19.84 16.99 -13.62
CA VAL A 2 18.63 16.32 -13.14
C VAL A 2 18.97 15.86 -11.72
N ASN A 3 18.66 16.73 -10.77
CA ASN A 3 18.87 16.51 -9.36
C ASN A 3 17.48 16.39 -8.73
N ALA A 4 17.10 15.16 -8.39
CA ALA A 4 16.14 14.84 -7.35
C ALA A 4 16.22 13.32 -7.15
N THR A 5 17.33 12.88 -6.55
CA THR A 5 17.33 11.62 -5.81
C THR A 5 16.10 11.66 -4.92
N LEU A 6 15.12 10.79 -5.20
CA LEU A 6 14.00 10.52 -4.32
C LEU A 6 14.59 10.40 -2.90
N PRO A 7 14.04 11.10 -1.89
CA PRO A 7 14.60 11.03 -0.56
C PRO A 7 14.70 9.56 -0.17
N ALA A 8 15.94 9.12 0.08
CA ALA A 8 16.20 7.85 0.71
C ALA A 8 15.28 7.81 1.93
N ASN A 9 14.44 6.76 1.97
CA ASN A 9 13.47 6.49 3.03
C ASN A 9 13.95 7.09 4.34
N ALA A 10 13.17 8.02 4.92
CA ALA A 10 13.52 8.75 6.14
C ALA A 10 14.14 7.80 7.19
N GLU A 11 15.47 7.77 7.23
CA GLU A 11 16.23 6.90 8.12
C GLU A 11 15.94 7.38 9.55
N GLY A 12 15.11 6.61 10.27
CA GLY A 12 14.74 6.89 11.66
C GLY A 12 13.24 6.93 11.96
N MET A 13 12.35 6.96 10.97
CA MET A 13 10.91 6.77 11.23
C MET A 13 10.59 5.27 11.29
N PRO A 14 9.90 4.79 12.34
CA PRO A 14 9.41 3.42 12.36
C PRO A 14 8.51 3.22 11.15
N GLU A 15 8.84 2.22 10.34
CA GLU A 15 8.11 1.91 9.13
C GLU A 15 6.60 1.83 9.40
N SER A 16 5.75 2.32 8.49
CA SER A 16 4.31 2.22 8.68
C SER A 16 3.82 0.78 8.55
N PHE A 17 2.66 0.49 9.14
CA PHE A 17 2.01 -0.83 8.98
C PHE A 17 1.77 -1.15 7.50
N ILE A 18 1.28 -0.18 6.74
CA ILE A 18 0.98 -0.32 5.30
C ILE A 18 2.26 -0.69 4.55
N SER A 19 3.36 0.03 4.77
CA SER A 19 4.65 -0.29 4.14
C SER A 19 5.13 -1.71 4.44
N ARG A 20 5.08 -2.14 5.72
CA ARG A 20 5.47 -3.51 6.10
C ARG A 20 4.61 -4.57 5.41
N MET A 21 3.29 -4.37 5.40
CA MET A 21 2.36 -5.33 4.83
C MET A 21 2.42 -5.36 3.30
N THR A 22 2.66 -4.22 2.66
CA THR A 22 2.95 -4.16 1.22
C THR A 22 4.19 -4.98 0.88
N ARG A 23 5.27 -4.89 1.66
CA ARG A 23 6.44 -5.73 1.43
C ARG A 23 6.13 -7.22 1.60
N LEU A 24 5.39 -7.59 2.65
CA LEU A 24 4.97 -8.97 2.85
C LEU A 24 4.13 -9.48 1.67
N TYR A 25 3.20 -8.67 1.16
CA TYR A 25 2.41 -9.01 -0.03
C TYR A 25 3.32 -9.30 -1.22
N ILE A 26 4.28 -8.41 -1.52
CA ILE A 26 5.22 -8.60 -2.65
C ILE A 26 6.01 -9.90 -2.50
N GLU A 27 6.47 -10.21 -1.30
CA GLU A 27 7.20 -11.45 -1.05
C GLU A 27 6.34 -12.69 -1.34
N LEU A 28 5.08 -12.69 -0.89
CA LEU A 28 4.13 -13.79 -1.13
C LEU A 28 3.75 -13.91 -2.61
N ASP A 29 3.49 -12.79 -3.27
CA ASP A 29 3.06 -12.73 -4.67
C ASP A 29 4.17 -13.20 -5.62
N THR A 30 5.43 -12.85 -5.33
CA THR A 30 6.57 -13.16 -6.19
C THR A 30 7.33 -14.44 -5.83
N ILE A 31 6.93 -15.16 -4.76
CA ILE A 31 7.68 -16.34 -4.31
C ILE A 31 7.67 -17.47 -5.34
N GLY A 32 6.54 -17.68 -6.03
CA GLY A 32 6.40 -18.72 -7.05
C GLY A 32 7.41 -18.55 -8.19
N SER A 33 7.59 -17.31 -8.65
CA SER A 33 8.57 -16.95 -9.68
C SER A 33 10.03 -17.20 -9.26
N ARG A 34 10.32 -17.18 -7.96
CA ARG A 34 11.68 -17.41 -7.41
C ARG A 34 11.97 -18.86 -7.11
N VAL A 35 10.97 -19.60 -6.61
CA VAL A 35 11.12 -20.99 -6.18
C VAL A 35 10.90 -21.97 -7.34
N GLY A 36 10.13 -21.59 -8.36
CA GLY A 36 9.79 -22.46 -9.49
C GLY A 36 8.62 -23.39 -9.16
N ASN A 37 8.65 -24.63 -9.66
CA ASN A 37 7.56 -25.59 -9.44
C ASN A 37 7.33 -25.84 -7.95
N MET A 38 6.12 -25.51 -7.51
CA MET A 38 5.65 -25.67 -6.14
C MET A 38 4.48 -26.66 -6.13
N PRO A 39 4.32 -27.48 -5.07
CA PRO A 39 3.10 -28.26 -4.90
C PRO A 39 1.87 -27.34 -4.86
N ASP A 40 0.78 -27.74 -5.53
CA ASP A 40 -0.44 -26.93 -5.65
C ASP A 40 -0.96 -26.48 -4.27
N ASP A 41 -1.03 -27.38 -3.28
CA ASP A 41 -1.46 -27.05 -1.90
C ASP A 41 -0.66 -25.90 -1.27
N ALA A 42 0.65 -25.86 -1.52
CA ALA A 42 1.50 -24.80 -0.99
C ALA A 42 1.26 -23.47 -1.73
N MET A 43 1.04 -23.52 -3.04
CA MET A 43 0.70 -22.33 -3.84
C MET A 43 -0.67 -21.76 -3.44
N ASP A 44 -1.64 -22.62 -3.16
CA ASP A 44 -2.97 -22.23 -2.69
C ASP A 44 -2.88 -21.47 -1.35
N HIS A 45 -2.14 -22.00 -0.37
CA HIS A 45 -1.96 -21.33 0.92
C HIS A 45 -1.21 -20.00 0.81
N ILE A 46 -0.23 -19.89 -0.09
CA ILE A 46 0.47 -18.62 -0.34
C ILE A 46 -0.47 -17.60 -0.97
N THR A 47 -1.30 -18.03 -1.92
CA THR A 47 -2.29 -17.18 -2.58
C THR A 47 -3.34 -16.68 -1.58
N GLU A 48 -3.80 -17.57 -0.69
CA GLU A 48 -4.71 -17.22 0.40
C GLU A 48 -4.07 -16.20 1.35
N ALA A 49 -2.81 -16.42 1.76
CA ALA A 49 -2.08 -15.49 2.60
C ALA A 49 -1.89 -14.12 1.91
N ALA A 50 -1.54 -14.10 0.62
CA ALA A 50 -1.41 -12.88 -0.16
C ALA A 50 -2.73 -12.09 -0.21
N SER A 51 -3.86 -12.79 -0.40
CA SER A 51 -5.19 -12.19 -0.36
C SER A 51 -5.50 -11.54 0.99
N ILE A 52 -5.23 -12.24 2.11
CA ILE A 52 -5.43 -11.71 3.46
C ILE A 52 -4.58 -10.44 3.69
N VAL A 53 -3.30 -10.49 3.32
CA VAL A 53 -2.39 -9.35 3.47
C VAL A 53 -2.82 -8.18 2.59
N ARG A 54 -3.23 -8.43 1.34
CA ARG A 54 -3.75 -7.40 0.43
C ARG A 54 -4.95 -6.68 1.03
N ARG A 55 -5.93 -7.43 1.54
CA ARG A 55 -7.10 -6.85 2.23
C ARG A 55 -6.69 -6.04 3.47
N ALA A 56 -5.69 -6.50 4.22
CA ALA A 56 -5.18 -5.76 5.37
C ALA A 56 -4.54 -4.42 4.98
N VAL A 57 -3.79 -4.37 3.86
CA VAL A 57 -3.21 -3.12 3.33
C VAL A 57 -4.31 -2.15 2.90
N ILE A 58 -5.28 -2.63 2.11
CA ILE A 58 -6.38 -1.81 1.57
C ILE A 58 -7.21 -1.17 2.69
N ASN A 59 -7.51 -1.94 3.74
CA ASN A 59 -8.36 -1.50 4.85
C ASN A 59 -7.60 -0.87 6.01
N ALA A 60 -6.27 -0.73 5.93
CA ALA A 60 -5.48 -0.15 7.00
C ALA A 60 -5.86 1.33 7.23
N PRO A 61 -5.99 1.80 8.48
CA PRO A 61 -6.24 3.21 8.74
C PRO A 61 -5.03 4.07 8.34
N VAL A 62 -5.30 5.23 7.75
CA VAL A 62 -4.29 6.24 7.41
C VAL A 62 -4.11 7.20 8.58
N LYS A 63 -2.85 7.50 8.94
CA LYS A 63 -2.52 8.47 10.00
C LYS A 63 -1.58 9.57 9.54
N SER A 64 -1.08 9.46 8.31
CA SER A 64 -0.07 10.35 7.77
C SER A 64 -0.15 10.39 6.25
N GLU A 65 0.43 11.43 5.64
CA GLU A 65 0.59 11.50 4.19
C GLU A 65 1.41 10.33 3.64
N GLY A 66 2.37 9.82 4.43
CA GLY A 66 3.16 8.65 4.10
C GLY A 66 2.31 7.39 3.94
N ASP A 67 1.30 7.21 4.79
CA ASP A 67 0.36 6.08 4.70
C ASP A 67 -0.48 6.14 3.43
N VAL A 68 -1.00 7.33 3.07
CA VAL A 68 -1.72 7.54 1.80
C VAL A 68 -0.81 7.23 0.62
N ALA A 69 0.42 7.74 0.64
CA ALA A 69 1.39 7.49 -0.43
C ALA A 69 1.72 6.00 -0.57
N CYS A 70 1.82 5.26 0.54
CA CYS A 70 1.98 3.81 0.52
C CYS A 70 0.76 3.11 -0.10
N LYS A 71 -0.48 3.49 0.25
CA LYS A 71 -1.68 2.92 -0.37
C LYS A 71 -1.80 3.21 -1.86
N LEU A 72 -1.48 4.43 -2.30
CA LEU A 72 -1.48 4.80 -3.71
C LEU A 72 -0.46 3.97 -4.51
N ARG A 73 0.75 3.78 -3.98
CA ARG A 73 1.76 2.91 -4.61
C ARG A 73 1.31 1.45 -4.62
N PHE A 74 0.67 0.99 -3.55
CA PHE A 74 0.12 -0.36 -3.48
C PHE A 74 -0.97 -0.59 -4.54
N ALA A 75 -1.91 0.35 -4.69
CA ALA A 75 -2.92 0.28 -5.73
C ALA A 75 -2.31 0.26 -7.14
N ALA A 76 -1.31 1.11 -7.41
CA ALA A 76 -0.59 1.11 -8.68
C ALA A 76 0.08 -0.25 -8.96
N MET A 77 0.69 -0.85 -7.93
CA MET A 77 1.31 -2.17 -8.05
C MET A 77 0.30 -3.27 -8.40
N LEU A 78 -0.92 -3.23 -7.84
CA LEU A 78 -1.96 -4.20 -8.20
C LEU A 78 -2.42 -4.05 -9.67
N VAL A 79 -2.45 -2.81 -10.18
CA VAL A 79 -2.79 -2.51 -11.58
C VAL A 79 -1.68 -2.95 -12.54
N GLU A 80 -0.42 -2.91 -12.10
CA GLU A 80 0.75 -3.30 -12.89
C GLU A 80 1.04 -4.82 -12.84
N ASP A 81 0.20 -5.61 -12.17
CA ASP A 81 0.45 -7.03 -11.96
C ASP A 81 0.56 -7.80 -13.30
N PRO A 82 1.69 -8.49 -13.55
CA PRO A 82 1.92 -9.19 -14.82
C PRO A 82 1.19 -10.54 -14.90
N HIS A 83 0.63 -11.04 -13.79
CA HIS A 83 0.00 -12.35 -13.68
C HIS A 83 -1.51 -12.32 -13.90
N GLY A 84 -2.12 -11.15 -14.04
CA GLY A 84 -3.52 -10.99 -14.42
C GLY A 84 -4.19 -9.78 -13.77
N ILE A 85 -5.52 -9.78 -13.80
CA ILE A 85 -6.33 -8.73 -13.16
C ILE A 85 -6.57 -9.11 -11.71
N ILE A 86 -6.18 -8.23 -10.78
CA ILE A 86 -6.41 -8.44 -9.36
C ILE A 86 -7.78 -7.89 -8.98
N CYS A 87 -8.65 -8.74 -8.44
CA CYS A 87 -10.04 -8.36 -8.12
C CYS A 87 -10.18 -7.16 -7.16
N ASP A 88 -9.18 -6.92 -6.31
CA ASP A 88 -9.19 -5.85 -5.32
C ASP A 88 -8.57 -4.52 -5.85
N GLU A 89 -8.12 -4.45 -7.11
CA GLU A 89 -7.41 -3.27 -7.64
C GLU A 89 -8.25 -1.98 -7.60
N GLU A 90 -9.53 -2.06 -7.99
CA GLU A 90 -10.45 -0.92 -8.01
C GLU A 90 -10.68 -0.41 -6.59
N GLU A 91 -10.95 -1.33 -5.65
CA GLU A 91 -11.18 -0.98 -4.25
C GLU A 91 -9.93 -0.34 -3.62
N ALA A 92 -8.74 -0.87 -3.92
CA ALA A 92 -7.48 -0.31 -3.44
C ALA A 92 -7.29 1.14 -3.91
N ALA A 93 -7.54 1.41 -5.20
CA ALA A 93 -7.41 2.74 -5.77
C ALA A 93 -8.44 3.72 -5.18
N VAL A 94 -9.71 3.31 -5.12
CA VAL A 94 -10.80 4.13 -4.59
C VAL A 94 -10.56 4.48 -3.13
N ASN A 95 -10.17 3.50 -2.30
CA ASN A 95 -9.92 3.73 -0.88
C ASN A 95 -8.71 4.65 -0.66
N ALA A 96 -7.63 4.47 -1.41
CA ALA A 96 -6.45 5.34 -1.30
C ALA A 96 -6.78 6.80 -1.64
N VAL A 97 -7.62 7.05 -2.65
CA VAL A 97 -8.07 8.40 -3.00
C VAL A 97 -9.01 8.98 -1.95
N ARG A 98 -9.93 8.17 -1.40
CA ARG A 98 -10.81 8.60 -0.29
C ARG A 98 -10.00 8.98 0.94
N ASP A 99 -9.05 8.15 1.34
CA ASP A 99 -8.17 8.43 2.49
C ASP A 99 -7.39 9.75 2.30
N LEU A 100 -6.97 10.07 1.06
CA LEU A 100 -6.34 11.35 0.76
C LEU A 100 -7.31 12.52 0.97
N ILE A 101 -8.54 12.40 0.48
CA ILE A 101 -9.57 13.44 0.63
C ILE A 101 -9.84 13.67 2.12
N ASP A 102 -10.14 12.61 2.86
CA ASP A 102 -10.45 12.68 4.29
C ASP A 102 -9.30 13.33 5.08
N LEU A 103 -8.05 12.91 4.83
CA LEU A 103 -6.87 13.49 5.47
C LEU A 103 -6.72 14.99 5.18
N ARG A 104 -7.01 15.43 3.94
CA ARG A 104 -6.92 16.85 3.56
C ARG A 104 -8.03 17.67 4.21
N GLU A 105 -9.24 17.13 4.31
CA GLU A 105 -10.35 17.77 4.99
C GLU A 105 -10.03 18.01 6.47
N GLU A 106 -9.47 17.01 7.15
CA GLU A 106 -9.02 17.11 8.55
C GLU A 106 -7.95 18.18 8.73
N GLN A 107 -6.91 18.18 7.89
CA GLN A 107 -5.83 19.17 7.96
C GLN A 107 -6.32 20.60 7.75
N TRP A 108 -7.23 20.80 6.79
CA TRP A 108 -7.83 22.12 6.57
C TRP A 108 -8.78 22.54 7.69
N ALA A 109 -9.46 21.59 8.34
CA ALA A 109 -10.26 21.87 9.52
C ALA A 109 -9.40 22.31 10.70
N GLU A 110 -8.26 21.67 10.94
CA GLU A 110 -7.28 22.09 11.96
C GLU A 110 -6.77 23.49 11.67
N TRP A 111 -6.29 23.74 10.45
CA TRP A 111 -5.73 25.04 10.10
C TRP A 111 -6.74 26.20 10.25
N ARG A 112 -8.03 25.94 9.93
CA ARG A 112 -9.11 26.91 10.15
C ARG A 112 -9.43 27.14 11.63
N ARG A 113 -9.18 26.16 12.51
CA ARG A 113 -9.33 26.32 13.97
C ARG A 113 -8.21 27.17 14.53
N GLU A 114 -6.97 26.85 14.16
CA GLU A 114 -5.78 27.63 14.56
C GLU A 114 -5.85 29.09 14.10
N ALA A 115 -6.36 29.36 12.89
CA ALA A 115 -6.53 30.72 12.39
C ALA A 115 -7.61 31.55 13.12
N ARG A 116 -8.45 30.92 13.97
CA ARG A 116 -9.53 31.57 14.73
C ARG A 116 -9.21 31.76 16.21
N SER A 117 -8.14 31.15 16.72
CA SER A 117 -7.63 31.31 18.09
C SER A 117 -6.61 32.44 18.18
#